data_AF-A0A1C6BD92-F1
#
_entry.id   AF-A0A1C6BD92-F1
#
_cell.length_a   1.000
_cell.length_b   1.000
_cell.length_c   1.000
_cell.angle_alpha   90.00
_cell.angle_beta   90.00
_cell.angle_gamma   90.00
#
_symmetry.space_group_name_H-M   'P 1'
#
loop_
_entity.id
_entity.type
_entity.pdbx_description
1 polymer ?
#
loop_
_entity_poly.entity_id
_entity_poly.type
_entity_poly.pdbx_seq_one_letter_code
_entity_poly.pdbx_strand_id
1 'polypeptide(L)'
;MYEFTVKNTNIKVKINQTYHVDDEQYFDYSVYLGDKLIIESTDSVEYNSIDFTEPEQEMTVYKKYIEENLDNILNKPRLIYIPNKLLKYIFMGLAQSDSNMCFVNPEEWVDLVENEEYTQEDLEQFKYIVDFYKLNNVIETNSADYVIIAYTDLLTYFNYIDFFD
;
A
#
# COMPACT_ATOMS: atom_id res chain seq x y z
N MET A 1 -17.77 1.06 8.37
CA MET A 1 -16.64 1.20 9.31
C MET A 1 -16.80 0.15 10.39
N TYR A 2 -15.89 -0.83 10.43
CA TYR A 2 -16.03 -2.06 11.22
C TYR A 2 -14.84 -2.22 12.15
N GLU A 3 -15.04 -2.73 13.36
CA GLU A 3 -13.98 -2.94 14.36
C GLU A 3 -14.10 -4.32 15.00
N PHE A 4 -12.97 -4.99 15.24
CA PHE A 4 -12.91 -6.25 15.96
C PHE A 4 -11.60 -6.40 16.74
N THR A 5 -11.61 -7.27 17.75
CA THR A 5 -10.41 -7.71 18.46
C THR A 5 -9.91 -9.01 17.87
N VAL A 6 -8.62 -9.07 17.55
CA VAL A 6 -7.96 -10.29 17.05
C VAL A 6 -7.95 -11.35 18.14
N LYS A 7 -8.41 -12.56 17.80
CA LYS A 7 -8.59 -13.67 18.75
C LYS A 7 -7.32 -13.93 19.58
N ASN A 8 -7.49 -14.07 20.90
CA ASN A 8 -6.42 -14.33 21.86
C ASN A 8 -5.34 -13.23 21.95
N THR A 9 -5.64 -12.00 21.53
CA THR A 9 -4.73 -10.85 21.65
C THR A 9 -5.45 -9.64 22.26
N ASN A 10 -4.69 -8.60 22.61
CA ASN A 10 -5.24 -7.29 22.97
C ASN A 10 -5.21 -6.30 21.78
N ILE A 11 -5.10 -6.82 20.56
CA ILE A 11 -5.01 -6.04 19.34
C ILE A 11 -6.42 -5.81 18.81
N LYS A 12 -6.78 -4.54 18.62
CA LYS A 12 -8.01 -4.14 17.93
C LYS A 12 -7.67 -3.73 16.51
N VAL A 13 -8.54 -4.07 15.58
CA VAL A 13 -8.39 -3.69 14.17
C VAL A 13 -9.68 -3.04 13.70
N LYS A 14 -9.51 -1.93 12.99
CA LYS A 14 -10.59 -1.14 12.41
C LYS A 14 -10.44 -1.12 10.90
N ILE A 15 -11.44 -1.62 10.19
CA ILE A 15 -11.54 -1.49 8.74
C ILE A 15 -12.11 -0.10 8.42
N ASN A 16 -11.29 0.71 7.74
CA ASN A 16 -11.56 2.10 7.45
C ASN A 16 -12.39 2.25 6.17
N GLN A 17 -11.93 1.61 5.10
CA GLN A 17 -12.58 1.59 3.79
C GLN A 17 -12.24 0.33 3.02
N THR A 18 -13.05 0.03 2.01
CA THR A 18 -12.86 -1.07 1.07
C THR A 18 -13.13 -0.57 -0.33
N TYR A 19 -12.35 -1.04 -1.30
CA TYR A 19 -12.48 -0.64 -2.70
C TYR A 19 -11.99 -1.76 -3.63
N HIS A 20 -12.55 -1.79 -4.83
CA HIS A 20 -12.31 -2.86 -5.79
C HIS A 20 -11.43 -2.36 -6.92
N VAL A 21 -10.43 -3.16 -7.28
CA VAL A 21 -9.55 -2.90 -8.42
C VAL A 21 -9.36 -4.20 -9.17
N ASP A 22 -9.73 -4.22 -10.45
CA ASP A 22 -9.68 -5.39 -11.33
C ASP A 22 -10.37 -6.65 -10.76
N ASP A 23 -9.64 -7.67 -10.32
CA ASP A 23 -10.18 -8.91 -9.74
C ASP A 23 -9.94 -8.99 -8.20
N GLU A 24 -9.51 -7.89 -7.58
CA GLU A 24 -9.07 -7.84 -6.18
C GLU A 24 -9.94 -6.89 -5.35
N GLN A 25 -10.18 -7.26 -4.09
CA GLN A 25 -10.84 -6.42 -3.10
C GLN A 25 -9.82 -5.90 -2.10
N TYR A 26 -9.55 -4.61 -2.13
CA TYR A 26 -8.65 -3.96 -1.19
C TYR A 26 -9.43 -3.47 0.03
N PHE A 27 -8.74 -3.44 1.16
CA PHE A 27 -9.26 -2.90 2.41
C PHE A 27 -8.14 -2.20 3.19
N ASP A 28 -8.42 -0.97 3.59
CA ASP A 28 -7.53 -0.19 4.44
C ASP A 28 -7.95 -0.35 5.89
N TYR A 29 -6.97 -0.51 6.77
CA TYR A 29 -7.23 -0.77 8.16
C TYR A 29 -6.21 -0.13 9.10
N SER A 30 -6.67 0.10 10.33
CA SER A 30 -5.87 0.61 11.43
C SER A 30 -5.77 -0.44 12.53
N VAL A 31 -4.57 -0.66 13.05
CA VAL A 31 -4.31 -1.60 14.16
C VAL A 31 -3.97 -0.83 15.42
N TYR A 32 -4.61 -1.20 16.53
CA TYR A 32 -4.45 -0.58 17.83
C TYR A 32 -4.00 -1.59 18.87
N LEU A 33 -3.06 -1.17 19.72
CA LEU A 33 -2.72 -1.88 20.96
C LEU A 33 -3.26 -1.07 22.14
N GLY A 34 -4.35 -1.54 22.73
CA GLY A 34 -5.16 -0.70 23.62
C GLY A 34 -5.81 0.44 22.82
N ASP A 35 -5.55 1.68 23.22
CA ASP A 35 -6.03 2.89 22.53
C ASP A 35 -4.97 3.53 21.63
N LYS A 36 -3.76 2.95 21.56
CA LYS A 36 -2.66 3.47 20.76
C LYS A 36 -2.72 2.91 19.34
N LEU A 37 -2.84 3.78 18.34
CA LEU A 37 -2.62 3.44 16.93
C LEU A 37 -1.16 3.01 16.73
N ILE A 38 -0.95 1.86 16.11
CA ILE A 38 0.39 1.32 15.86
C ILE A 38 0.67 0.99 14.39
N ILE A 39 -0.38 0.81 13.57
CA ILE A 39 -0.28 0.53 12.13
C ILE A 39 -1.46 1.16 11.41
N GLU A 40 -1.17 1.70 10.23
CA GLU A 40 -2.12 1.90 9.14
C GLU A 40 -1.55 1.16 7.93
N SER A 41 -2.38 0.35 7.26
CA SER A 41 -1.96 -0.49 6.14
C SER A 41 -3.14 -0.82 5.24
N THR A 42 -2.81 -1.30 4.05
CA THR A 42 -3.71 -1.83 3.03
C THR A 42 -3.35 -3.31 2.82
N ASP A 43 -4.37 -4.13 2.56
CA ASP A 43 -4.22 -5.48 2.04
C ASP A 43 -5.33 -5.75 1.02
N SER A 44 -5.18 -6.82 0.25
CA SER A 44 -6.17 -7.29 -0.72
C SER A 44 -6.55 -8.75 -0.50
N VAL A 45 -7.73 -9.13 -1.01
CA VAL A 45 -8.20 -10.51 -1.13
C VAL A 45 -8.89 -10.70 -2.48
N GLU A 46 -8.72 -11.89 -3.08
CA GLU A 46 -9.32 -12.22 -4.37
C GLU A 46 -10.85 -12.03 -4.35
N TYR A 47 -11.37 -11.16 -5.23
CA TYR A 47 -12.78 -10.77 -5.27
C TYR A 47 -13.69 -11.94 -5.65
N ASN A 48 -13.23 -12.83 -6.54
CA ASN A 48 -14.01 -13.96 -7.04
C ASN A 48 -14.29 -15.07 -6.00
N SER A 49 -13.83 -14.90 -4.76
CA SER A 49 -14.04 -15.86 -3.68
C SER A 49 -15.30 -15.62 -2.83
N ILE A 50 -15.98 -14.47 -2.98
CA ILE A 50 -17.04 -14.02 -2.07
C ILE A 50 -18.19 -13.38 -2.85
N ASP A 51 -19.43 -13.80 -2.56
CA ASP A 51 -20.63 -13.08 -2.97
C ASP A 51 -20.82 -11.90 -2.01
N PHE A 52 -20.22 -10.75 -2.33
CA PHE A 52 -20.24 -9.53 -1.50
C PHE A 52 -21.62 -8.85 -1.41
N THR A 53 -22.71 -9.58 -1.66
CA THR A 53 -24.07 -9.04 -1.50
C THR A 53 -24.45 -8.81 -0.04
N GLU A 54 -23.71 -9.41 0.91
CA GLU A 54 -23.91 -9.25 2.36
C GLU A 54 -22.64 -8.73 3.07
N PRO A 55 -22.66 -7.50 3.64
CA PRO A 55 -21.51 -6.92 4.35
C PRO A 55 -20.98 -7.77 5.53
N GLU A 56 -21.82 -8.61 6.13
CA GLU A 56 -21.40 -9.50 7.23
C GLU A 56 -20.44 -10.61 6.76
N GLN A 57 -20.60 -11.09 5.52
CA GLN A 57 -19.73 -12.12 4.95
C GLN A 57 -18.38 -11.54 4.57
N GLU A 58 -18.38 -10.34 3.97
CA GLU A 58 -17.18 -9.55 3.66
C GLU A 58 -16.29 -9.36 4.92
N MET A 59 -16.91 -8.99 6.05
CA MET A 59 -16.18 -8.80 7.31
C MET A 59 -15.56 -10.07 7.86
N THR A 60 -16.22 -11.21 7.67
CA THR A 60 -15.69 -12.51 8.09
C THR A 60 -14.40 -12.82 7.34
N VAL A 61 -14.30 -12.43 6.07
CA VAL A 61 -13.09 -12.63 5.26
C VAL A 61 -11.95 -11.74 5.73
N TYR A 62 -12.14 -10.43 5.87
CA TYR A 62 -11.05 -9.54 6.30
C TYR A 62 -10.56 -9.89 7.70
N LYS A 63 -11.49 -10.21 8.61
CA LYS A 63 -11.13 -10.68 9.94
C LYS A 63 -10.28 -11.93 9.86
N LYS A 64 -10.70 -12.93 9.07
CA LYS A 64 -9.94 -14.17 8.90
C LYS A 64 -8.55 -13.89 8.30
N TYR A 65 -8.46 -13.07 7.26
CA TYR A 65 -7.20 -12.68 6.64
C TYR A 65 -6.25 -12.05 7.68
N ILE A 66 -6.74 -11.09 8.45
CA ILE A 66 -5.93 -10.40 9.48
C ILE A 66 -5.52 -11.36 10.60
N GLU A 67 -6.40 -12.25 11.04
CA GLU A 67 -6.08 -13.27 12.05
C GLU A 67 -5.00 -14.26 11.54
N GLU A 68 -5.03 -14.62 10.26
CA GLU A 68 -4.08 -15.55 9.63
C GLU A 68 -2.74 -14.88 9.27
N ASN A 69 -2.73 -13.55 9.03
CA ASN A 69 -1.57 -12.80 8.57
C ASN A 69 -1.04 -11.78 9.60
N LEU A 70 -1.50 -11.83 10.85
CA LEU A 70 -1.16 -10.81 11.86
C LEU A 70 0.36 -10.59 11.99
N ASP A 71 1.16 -11.66 12.06
CA ASP A 71 2.61 -11.55 12.18
C ASP A 71 3.24 -10.84 10.98
N ASN A 72 2.76 -11.11 9.76
CA ASN A 72 3.25 -10.43 8.56
C ASN A 72 2.88 -8.94 8.59
N ILE A 73 1.64 -8.61 8.94
CA ILE A 73 1.14 -7.23 9.07
C ILE A 73 1.99 -6.45 10.08
N LEU A 74 2.25 -7.02 11.25
CA LEU A 74 3.05 -6.38 12.30
C LEU A 74 4.51 -6.16 11.88
N ASN A 75 5.03 -6.98 10.96
CA ASN A 75 6.41 -6.93 10.49
C ASN A 75 6.59 -6.24 9.13
N LYS A 76 5.51 -5.76 8.47
CA LYS A 76 5.64 -4.98 7.23
C LYS A 76 6.55 -3.77 7.45
N PRO A 77 7.45 -3.46 6.49
CA PRO A 77 8.29 -2.28 6.56
C PRO A 77 7.43 -1.01 6.66
N ARG A 78 7.90 -0.02 7.43
CA ARG A 78 7.23 1.27 7.56
C ARG A 78 7.75 2.25 6.51
N LEU A 79 6.85 2.76 5.68
CA LEU A 79 7.18 3.64 4.56
C LEU A 79 7.95 4.89 5.00
N ILE A 80 7.58 5.46 6.16
CA ILE A 80 8.23 6.66 6.71
C ILE A 80 9.74 6.49 6.89
N TYR A 81 10.19 5.28 7.26
CA TYR A 81 11.60 4.96 7.51
C TYR A 81 12.39 4.60 6.25
N ILE A 82 11.76 4.55 5.08
CA ILE A 82 12.45 4.32 3.81
C ILE A 82 12.97 5.68 3.30
N PRO A 83 14.29 5.87 3.19
CA PRO A 83 14.89 7.16 2.87
C PRO A 83 14.93 7.39 1.35
N ASN A 84 13.78 7.32 0.68
CA ASN A 84 13.68 7.62 -0.74
C ASN A 84 12.39 8.38 -1.03
N LYS A 85 12.54 9.64 -1.46
CA LYS A 85 11.41 10.53 -1.72
C LYS A 85 10.59 10.09 -2.94
N LEU A 86 11.22 9.46 -3.93
CA LEU A 86 10.54 9.00 -5.14
C LEU A 86 9.55 7.86 -4.85
N LEU A 87 9.93 6.89 -4.00
CA LEU A 87 8.98 5.87 -3.54
C LEU A 87 7.79 6.50 -2.82
N LYS A 88 8.03 7.48 -1.95
CA LYS A 88 6.98 8.18 -1.21
C LYS A 88 6.05 8.96 -2.14
N TYR A 89 6.62 9.63 -3.15
CA TYR A 89 5.86 10.34 -4.18
C TYR A 89 4.94 9.39 -4.96
N ILE A 90 5.49 8.27 -5.45
CA ILE A 90 4.71 7.24 -6.16
C ILE A 90 3.62 6.64 -5.27
N PHE A 91 3.95 6.33 -4.02
CA PHE A 91 3.00 5.77 -3.06
C PHE A 91 1.85 6.73 -2.77
N MET A 92 2.14 8.01 -2.58
CA MET A 92 1.13 9.06 -2.40
C MET A 92 0.26 9.22 -3.65
N GLY A 93 0.87 9.17 -4.84
CA GLY A 93 0.17 9.19 -6.11
C GLY A 93 -0.84 8.04 -6.23
N LEU A 94 -0.45 6.82 -5.87
CA LEU A 94 -1.36 5.67 -5.83
C LEU A 94 -2.49 5.83 -4.82
N ALA A 95 -2.16 6.22 -3.58
CA ALA A 95 -3.15 6.33 -2.51
C ALA A 95 -4.22 7.41 -2.75
N GLN A 96 -3.94 8.39 -3.61
CA GLN A 96 -4.86 9.48 -3.96
C GLN A 96 -5.53 9.28 -5.33
N SER A 97 -5.14 8.25 -6.09
CA SER A 97 -5.62 8.02 -7.44
C SER A 97 -6.84 7.11 -7.45
N ASP A 98 -7.83 7.45 -8.26
CA ASP A 98 -8.94 6.54 -8.62
C ASP A 98 -8.50 5.49 -9.67
N SER A 99 -7.26 5.56 -10.17
CA SER A 99 -6.67 4.62 -11.13
C SER A 99 -5.95 3.48 -10.42
N ASN A 100 -5.91 2.30 -11.06
CA ASN A 100 -5.19 1.12 -10.59
C ASN A 100 -3.65 1.22 -10.70
N MET A 101 -3.16 2.35 -11.20
CA MET A 101 -1.74 2.60 -11.43
C MET A 101 -1.40 4.09 -11.30
N CYS A 102 -0.14 4.34 -10.98
CA CYS A 102 0.53 5.64 -11.04
C CYS A 102 1.76 5.47 -11.94
N PHE A 103 2.10 6.46 -12.74
CA PHE A 103 3.27 6.41 -13.60
C PHE A 103 3.98 7.76 -13.62
N VAL A 104 5.27 7.72 -13.91
CA VAL A 104 6.08 8.89 -14.23
C VAL A 104 6.54 8.74 -15.66
N ASN A 105 6.04 9.59 -16.54
CA ASN A 105 6.48 9.64 -17.93
C ASN A 105 7.77 10.48 -18.07
N PRO A 106 8.44 10.50 -19.24
CA PRO A 106 9.66 11.27 -19.43
C PRO A 106 9.52 12.78 -19.22
N GLU A 107 8.37 13.38 -19.58
CA GLU A 107 8.12 14.82 -19.39
C GLU A 107 7.97 15.16 -17.90
N GLU A 108 7.18 14.36 -17.19
CA GLU A 108 7.00 14.47 -15.74
C GLU A 108 8.31 14.25 -14.98
N TRP A 109 9.16 13.33 -15.43
CA TRP A 109 10.49 13.17 -14.84
C TRP A 109 11.36 14.42 -14.99
N VAL A 110 11.31 15.09 -16.16
CA VAL A 110 12.00 16.37 -16.35
C VAL A 110 11.47 17.41 -15.38
N ASP A 111 10.15 17.53 -15.23
CA ASP A 111 9.53 18.47 -14.29
C ASP A 111 9.94 18.18 -12.83
N LEU A 112 9.99 16.91 -12.43
CA LEU A 112 10.44 16.51 -11.09
C LEU A 112 11.91 16.88 -10.85
N VAL A 113 12.78 16.73 -11.85
CA VAL A 113 14.19 17.10 -11.75
C VAL A 113 14.37 18.61 -11.70
N GLU A 114 13.66 19.36 -12.55
CA GLU A 114 13.83 20.80 -12.68
C GLU A 114 13.14 21.60 -11.56
N ASN A 115 11.99 21.14 -11.08
CA ASN A 115 11.13 21.91 -10.16
C ASN A 115 11.02 21.32 -8.74
N GLU A 116 11.25 20.02 -8.57
CA GLU A 116 11.05 19.31 -7.29
C GLU A 116 12.36 18.70 -6.73
N GLU A 117 13.49 19.18 -7.26
CA GLU A 117 14.86 18.83 -6.86
C GLU A 117 15.16 17.32 -6.88
N TYR A 118 14.47 16.54 -7.72
CA TYR A 118 14.80 15.13 -7.90
C TYR A 118 16.10 14.98 -8.69
N THR A 119 16.86 13.95 -8.35
CA THR A 119 18.16 13.68 -8.96
C THR A 119 18.19 12.31 -9.61
N GLN A 120 19.17 12.10 -10.50
CA GLN A 120 19.45 10.77 -11.03
C GLN A 120 19.81 9.77 -9.91
N GLU A 121 20.45 10.24 -8.83
CA GLU A 121 20.75 9.43 -7.65
C GLU A 121 19.47 8.96 -6.94
N ASP A 122 18.43 9.80 -6.84
CA ASP A 122 17.13 9.39 -6.27
C ASP A 122 16.51 8.23 -7.05
N LEU A 123 16.61 8.25 -8.39
CA LEU A 123 16.12 7.19 -9.27
C LEU A 123 16.95 5.91 -9.14
N GLU A 124 18.26 6.02 -8.98
CA GLU A 124 19.15 4.88 -8.74
C GLU A 124 18.87 4.23 -7.37
N GLN A 125 18.69 5.04 -6.33
CA GLN A 125 18.29 4.56 -5.00
C GLN A 125 16.90 3.93 -5.03
N PHE A 126 15.96 4.49 -5.80
CA PHE A 126 14.63 3.91 -5.99
C PHE A 126 14.72 2.52 -6.60
N LYS A 127 15.50 2.34 -7.67
CA LYS A 127 15.74 1.02 -8.31
C LYS A 127 16.34 0.01 -7.33
N TYR A 128 17.30 0.44 -6.52
CA TYR A 128 17.85 -0.42 -5.47
C TYR A 128 16.78 -0.86 -4.45
N ILE A 129 15.89 0.05 -4.05
CA ILE A 129 14.78 -0.25 -3.13
C ILE A 129 13.78 -1.22 -3.75
N VAL A 130 13.44 -1.04 -5.03
CA VAL A 130 12.57 -1.95 -5.80
C VAL A 130 13.15 -3.37 -5.75
N ASP A 131 14.45 -3.53 -6.00
CA ASP A 131 15.10 -4.84 -5.92
C ASP A 131 15.17 -5.39 -4.50
N PHE A 132 15.53 -4.56 -3.52
CA PHE A 132 15.69 -4.95 -2.11
C PHE A 132 14.39 -5.48 -1.51
N TYR A 133 13.27 -4.80 -1.75
CA TYR A 133 11.94 -5.21 -1.30
C TYR A 133 11.22 -6.15 -2.28
N LYS A 134 11.86 -6.51 -3.41
CA LYS A 134 11.32 -7.39 -4.45
C LYS A 134 10.01 -6.89 -5.04
N LEU A 135 9.94 -5.59 -5.34
CA LEU A 135 8.75 -4.89 -5.85
C LEU A 135 8.58 -5.00 -7.38
N ASN A 136 9.40 -5.79 -8.06
CA ASN A 136 9.40 -5.92 -9.53
C ASN A 136 8.08 -6.43 -10.13
N ASN A 137 7.17 -6.99 -9.32
CA ASN A 137 5.83 -7.39 -9.78
C ASN A 137 4.81 -6.23 -9.74
N VAL A 138 5.12 -5.16 -9.02
CA VAL A 138 4.19 -4.05 -8.74
C VAL A 138 4.78 -2.69 -9.11
N ILE A 139 6.05 -2.66 -9.52
CA ILE A 139 6.76 -1.50 -10.04
C ILE A 139 7.54 -1.93 -11.28
N GLU A 140 7.36 -1.21 -12.37
CA GLU A 140 8.21 -1.26 -13.56
C GLU A 140 9.07 0.00 -13.63
N THR A 141 10.34 -0.15 -13.99
CA THR A 141 11.22 1.00 -14.26
C THR A 141 11.79 0.92 -15.66
N ASN A 142 11.97 2.07 -16.31
CA ASN A 142 12.49 2.18 -17.67
C ASN A 142 11.68 1.34 -18.69
N SER A 143 10.35 1.42 -18.66
CA SER A 143 9.53 0.84 -19.73
C SER A 143 9.58 1.73 -20.99
N ALA A 144 8.99 1.28 -22.10
CA ALA A 144 9.14 1.96 -23.39
C ALA A 144 8.66 3.43 -23.37
N ASP A 145 7.56 3.68 -22.64
CA ASP A 145 6.90 4.99 -22.61
C ASP A 145 6.97 5.67 -21.24
N TYR A 146 7.51 4.99 -20.21
CA TYR A 146 7.51 5.50 -18.83
C TYR A 146 8.86 5.29 -18.13
N VAL A 147 9.21 6.25 -17.28
CA VAL A 147 10.35 6.15 -16.37
C VAL A 147 10.01 5.21 -15.22
N ILE A 148 8.80 5.32 -14.67
CA ILE A 148 8.26 4.45 -13.62
C ILE A 148 6.79 4.15 -13.92
N ILE A 149 6.36 2.91 -13.70
CA ILE A 149 4.96 2.52 -13.53
C ILE A 149 4.86 1.81 -12.18
N ALA A 150 3.84 2.11 -11.39
CA ALA A 150 3.53 1.42 -10.16
C ALA A 150 2.05 1.08 -10.12
N TYR A 151 1.72 -0.10 -9.58
CA TYR A 151 0.36 -0.63 -9.49
C TYR A 151 -0.17 -0.54 -8.05
N THR A 152 -1.50 -0.53 -7.89
CA THR A 152 -2.17 -0.43 -6.58
C THR A 152 -1.68 -1.45 -5.56
N ASP A 153 -1.25 -2.64 -5.99
CA ASP A 153 -0.64 -3.65 -5.13
C ASP A 153 0.55 -3.14 -4.30
N LEU A 154 1.26 -2.10 -4.76
CA LEU A 154 2.33 -1.47 -3.99
C LEU A 154 1.86 -1.01 -2.60
N LEU A 155 0.60 -0.60 -2.45
CA LEU A 155 0.01 -0.17 -1.19
C LEU A 155 0.02 -1.28 -0.13
N THR A 156 0.04 -2.55 -0.56
CA THR A 156 0.02 -3.71 0.34
C THR A 156 1.38 -4.04 0.97
N TYR A 157 2.49 -3.49 0.46
CA TYR A 157 3.84 -3.84 0.89
C TYR A 157 4.31 -3.10 2.14
N PHE A 158 3.66 -1.98 2.49
CA PHE A 158 4.13 -1.09 3.54
C PHE A 158 3.05 -0.77 4.58
N ASN A 159 3.51 -0.56 5.81
CA ASN A 159 2.75 0.18 6.80
C ASN A 159 3.01 1.68 6.58
N TYR A 160 1.97 2.49 6.57
CA TYR A 160 2.04 3.92 6.25
C TYR A 160 1.52 4.82 7.39
N ILE A 161 1.51 4.31 8.61
CA ILE A 161 1.30 5.14 9.81
C ILE A 161 2.28 6.32 9.83
N ASP A 162 1.77 7.49 10.22
CA ASP A 162 2.50 8.77 10.28
C ASP A 162 2.99 9.29 8.90
N PHE A 163 2.55 8.69 7.78
CA PHE A 163 2.98 9.11 6.43
C PHE A 163 2.09 10.21 5.83
N PHE A 164 0.78 10.17 6.09
CA PHE A 164 -0.20 11.08 5.52
C PHE A 164 -0.57 12.26 6.43
N ASP A 165 0.21 12.47 7.51
CA ASP A 165 0.01 13.53 8.52
C ASP A 165 0.51 14.92 8.08
#